data_AF-A0AAV5W0D4-F1
#
_entry.id   AF-A0AAV5W0D4-F1
#
_cell.length_a   1.000
_cell.length_b   1.000
_cell.length_c   1.000
_cell.angle_alpha   90.00
_cell.angle_beta   90.00
_cell.angle_gamma   90.00
#
_symmetry.space_group_name_H-M   'P 1'
#
loop_
_entity.id
_entity.type
_entity.pdbx_description
1 polymer ?
#
loop_
_entity_poly.entity_id
_entity_poly.type
_entity_poly.pdbx_seq_one_letter_code
_entity_poly.pdbx_strand_id
1 'polypeptide(L)'
;VLSLMPKVCKLPRSDYGSNGALQYYLHHLEQVGKYTDLKAEICHEWRRLGNILVVCMQLESDRSRSRGFDLLIAATFNHLPKPPANNLAEQQKALAKLEEKYSRIQLTKVVEKYGTPKQAEWERDAELMTKERLCCGLNIFEMVLVRIKDILKKDPIWSGGYPANGVLWIDKCVELHRVCVRIQFFSFLIFFRMIFDLLRTLFGDSLQLGILAMIVQHRRSEVLDFSYYLHRMQKTDGKDEVVGGIRLSAMADRIRRLQLINTQILTIIPNYLSSTDEFSEERVREYAPPVHPNAQFAAHD
;
A
#
# COMPACT_ATOMS: atom_id res chain seq x y z
N VAL A 1 -3.34 22.68 7.95
CA VAL A 1 -4.07 21.50 8.48
C VAL A 1 -3.43 20.92 9.74
N LEU A 2 -2.13 20.59 9.74
CA LEU A 2 -1.43 20.09 10.94
C LEU A 2 -1.54 21.03 12.15
N SER A 3 -1.54 22.35 11.92
CA SER A 3 -1.77 23.36 12.96
C SER A 3 -3.20 23.40 13.52
N LEU A 4 -4.19 22.89 12.76
CA LEU A 4 -5.60 22.81 13.15
C LEU A 4 -5.92 21.49 13.88
N MET A 5 -4.97 20.55 13.90
CA MET A 5 -5.13 19.30 14.62
C MET A 5 -4.93 19.55 16.13
N PRO A 6 -5.71 18.87 17.00
CA PRO A 6 -5.46 18.95 18.43
C PRO A 6 -4.05 18.44 18.72
N LYS A 7 -3.30 19.13 19.58
CA LYS A 7 -1.91 18.77 19.92
C LYS A 7 -1.81 17.36 20.52
N VAL A 8 -2.83 17.00 21.30
CA VAL A 8 -2.97 15.71 21.97
C VAL A 8 -4.40 15.20 21.76
N CYS A 9 -4.55 13.92 21.41
CA CYS A 9 -5.84 13.25 21.37
C CYS A 9 -5.65 11.81 21.82
N LYS A 10 -6.24 11.47 22.96
CA LYS A 10 -6.12 10.15 23.57
C LYS A 10 -7.23 9.24 23.08
N LEU A 11 -7.01 7.93 23.18
CA LEU A 11 -8.08 6.94 23.07
C LEU A 11 -8.79 6.89 24.43
N PRO A 12 -10.08 7.25 24.53
CA PRO A 12 -10.85 7.15 25.77
C PRO A 12 -10.84 5.71 26.30
N ARG A 13 -10.95 5.51 27.61
CA ARG A 13 -11.08 4.14 28.16
C ARG A 13 -12.45 3.54 27.83
N SER A 14 -12.53 2.22 27.84
CA SER A 14 -13.79 1.48 27.64
C SER A 14 -14.91 1.91 28.60
N ASP A 15 -14.55 2.36 29.81
CA ASP A 15 -15.49 2.80 30.85
C ASP A 15 -16.34 4.01 30.44
N TYR A 16 -15.85 4.86 29.52
CA TYR A 16 -16.60 6.01 29.02
C TYR A 16 -17.72 5.64 28.05
N GLY A 17 -17.72 4.40 27.53
CA GLY A 17 -18.67 3.93 26.52
C GLY A 17 -18.48 4.58 25.15
N SER A 18 -19.05 3.95 24.12
CA SER A 18 -18.99 4.41 22.73
C SER A 18 -19.64 5.78 22.50
N ASN A 19 -20.73 6.09 23.21
CA ASN A 19 -21.39 7.40 23.11
C ASN A 19 -20.49 8.54 23.60
N GLY A 20 -19.84 8.35 24.75
CA GLY A 20 -18.89 9.31 25.31
C GLY A 20 -17.64 9.46 24.44
N ALA A 21 -17.15 8.35 23.88
CA ALA A 21 -16.03 8.38 22.93
C ALA A 21 -16.37 9.15 21.65
N LEU A 22 -17.57 8.98 21.10
CA LEU A 22 -18.02 9.73 19.92
C LEU A 22 -18.15 11.23 20.22
N GLN A 23 -18.73 11.62 21.36
CA GLN A 23 -18.79 13.02 21.79
C GLN A 23 -17.39 13.63 21.96
N TYR A 24 -16.48 12.87 22.56
CA TYR A 24 -15.07 13.28 22.73
C TYR A 24 -14.41 13.56 21.38
N TYR A 25 -14.55 12.67 20.40
CA TYR A 25 -13.98 12.87 19.06
C TYR A 25 -14.64 14.02 18.30
N LEU A 26 -15.95 14.19 18.41
CA LEU A 26 -16.67 15.32 17.80
C LEU A 26 -16.12 16.67 18.29
N HIS A 27 -15.91 16.79 19.60
CA HIS A 27 -15.38 18.02 20.19
C HIS A 27 -13.91 18.26 19.80
N HIS A 28 -13.05 17.25 19.87
CA HIS A 28 -11.63 17.39 19.56
C HIS A 28 -11.36 17.62 18.06
N LEU A 29 -12.29 17.24 17.19
CA LEU A 29 -12.17 17.40 15.73
C LEU A 29 -13.04 18.55 15.20
N GLU A 30 -13.66 19.36 16.05
CA GLU A 30 -14.55 20.46 15.64
C GLU A 30 -13.83 21.53 14.80
N GLN A 31 -12.53 21.74 15.02
CA GLN A 31 -11.76 22.69 14.23
C GLN A 31 -11.43 22.17 12.83
N VAL A 32 -11.14 20.87 12.71
CA VAL A 32 -10.99 20.17 11.41
C VAL A 32 -12.35 20.20 10.68
N GLY A 33 -13.42 19.99 11.45
CA GLY A 33 -14.80 20.46 11.27
C GLY A 33 -15.06 21.57 10.28
N LYS A 34 -14.56 22.73 10.71
CA LYS A 34 -14.88 24.04 10.15
C LYS A 34 -13.98 24.40 8.95
N TYR A 35 -13.02 23.54 8.61
CA TYR A 35 -12.14 23.76 7.48
C TYR A 35 -12.89 23.48 6.17
N THR A 36 -13.36 24.54 5.52
CA THR A 36 -14.19 24.48 4.29
C THR A 36 -13.45 23.80 3.12
N ASP A 37 -12.14 24.01 3.05
CA ASP A 37 -11.32 23.56 1.92
C ASP A 37 -10.89 22.10 2.06
N LEU A 38 -11.28 21.43 3.17
CA LEU A 38 -10.98 20.03 3.38
C LEU A 38 -11.55 19.16 2.26
N LYS A 39 -12.80 19.42 1.88
CA LYS A 39 -13.47 18.66 0.83
C LYS A 39 -13.04 19.08 -0.56
N ALA A 40 -12.95 20.39 -0.79
CA ALA A 40 -12.74 20.95 -2.12
C ALA A 40 -11.31 20.73 -2.61
N GLU A 41 -10.33 20.86 -1.72
CA GLU A 41 -8.92 20.80 -2.09
C GLU A 41 -8.28 19.50 -1.62
N ILE A 42 -8.31 19.20 -0.31
CA ILE A 42 -7.52 18.10 0.25
C ILE A 42 -8.05 16.73 -0.20
N CYS A 43 -9.35 16.48 -0.04
CA CYS A 43 -9.95 15.23 -0.53
C CYS A 43 -9.86 15.11 -2.05
N HIS A 44 -9.88 16.22 -2.77
CA HIS A 44 -9.74 16.21 -4.22
C HIS A 44 -8.33 15.83 -4.67
N GLU A 45 -7.29 16.41 -4.07
CA GLU A 45 -5.89 16.09 -4.39
C GLU A 45 -5.52 14.66 -3.97
N TRP A 46 -6.04 14.18 -2.83
CA TRP A 46 -5.85 12.79 -2.44
C TRP A 46 -6.55 11.80 -3.37
N ARG A 47 -7.76 12.14 -3.86
CA ARG A 47 -8.40 11.36 -4.93
C ARG A 47 -7.56 11.36 -6.19
N ARG A 48 -7.00 12.50 -6.61
CA ARG A 48 -6.13 12.58 -7.79
C ARG A 48 -4.92 11.67 -7.64
N LEU A 49 -4.24 11.74 -6.50
CA LEU A 49 -3.13 10.85 -6.18
C LEU A 49 -3.54 9.37 -6.24
N GLY A 50 -4.65 9.01 -5.61
CA GLY A 50 -5.18 7.65 -5.65
C GLY A 50 -5.53 7.19 -7.07
N ASN A 51 -6.14 8.04 -7.89
CA ASN A 51 -6.44 7.74 -9.28
C ASN A 51 -5.16 7.49 -10.09
N ILE A 52 -4.12 8.30 -9.89
CA ILE A 52 -2.81 8.10 -10.52
C ILE A 52 -2.26 6.72 -10.15
N LEU A 53 -2.31 6.35 -8.86
CA LEU A 53 -1.85 5.05 -8.40
C LEU A 53 -2.66 3.88 -9.00
N VAL A 54 -3.98 3.98 -9.03
CA VAL A 54 -4.84 2.97 -9.67
C VAL A 54 -4.49 2.83 -11.15
N VAL A 55 -4.33 3.94 -11.87
CA VAL A 55 -3.98 3.94 -13.29
C VAL A 55 -2.60 3.30 -13.50
N CYS A 56 -1.60 3.63 -12.69
CA CYS A 56 -0.28 3.00 -12.76
C CYS A 56 -0.37 1.48 -12.57
N MET A 57 -1.09 1.03 -11.54
CA MET A 57 -1.29 -0.39 -11.24
C MET A 57 -2.04 -1.13 -12.37
N GLN A 58 -3.11 -0.53 -12.91
CA GLN A 58 -3.89 -1.12 -14.00
C GLN A 58 -3.09 -1.17 -15.31
N LEU A 59 -2.40 -0.07 -15.67
CA LEU A 59 -1.57 -0.03 -16.87
C LEU A 59 -0.45 -1.07 -16.83
N GLU A 60 0.16 -1.29 -15.67
CA GLU A 60 1.17 -2.33 -15.51
C GLU A 60 0.56 -3.74 -15.63
N SER A 61 -0.60 -3.96 -15.03
CA SER A 61 -1.32 -5.24 -15.12
C SER A 61 -1.68 -5.58 -16.57
N ASP A 62 -2.21 -4.60 -17.32
CA ASP A 62 -2.59 -4.78 -18.72
C ASP A 62 -1.37 -4.95 -19.62
N ARG A 63 -0.30 -4.19 -19.39
CA ARG A 63 0.97 -4.38 -20.12
C ARG A 63 1.60 -5.72 -19.83
N SER A 64 1.51 -6.22 -18.60
CA SER A 64 2.03 -7.54 -18.24
C SER A 64 1.24 -8.64 -18.94
N ARG A 65 -0.09 -8.52 -19.00
CA ARG A 65 -0.95 -9.45 -19.75
C ARG A 65 -0.63 -9.46 -21.24
N SER A 66 -0.56 -8.28 -21.86
CA SER A 66 -0.25 -8.15 -23.29
C SER A 66 1.11 -8.74 -23.63
N ARG A 67 2.16 -8.38 -22.88
CA ARG A 67 3.51 -8.89 -23.15
C ARG A 67 3.65 -10.37 -22.84
N GLY A 68 2.92 -10.89 -21.85
CA GLY A 68 2.85 -12.33 -21.59
C GLY A 68 2.28 -13.09 -22.80
N PHE A 69 1.26 -12.53 -23.46
CA PHE A 69 0.72 -13.11 -24.69
C PHE A 69 1.72 -13.03 -25.86
N ASP A 70 2.42 -11.89 -26.02
CA ASP A 70 3.47 -11.75 -27.04
C ASP A 70 4.59 -12.78 -26.85
N LEU A 71 4.99 -13.04 -25.60
CA LEU A 71 5.99 -14.06 -25.26
C LEU A 71 5.50 -15.48 -25.56
N LEU A 72 4.21 -15.77 -25.33
CA LEU A 72 3.62 -17.08 -25.68
C LEU A 72 3.64 -17.31 -27.19
N ILE A 73 3.34 -16.29 -27.99
CA ILE A 73 3.44 -16.38 -29.45
C ILE A 73 4.91 -16.55 -29.86
N ALA A 74 5.80 -15.71 -29.33
CA ALA A 74 7.23 -15.78 -29.62
C ALA A 74 7.87 -17.11 -29.22
N ALA A 75 7.36 -17.77 -28.18
CA ALA A 75 7.84 -19.07 -27.74
C ALA A 75 7.72 -20.12 -28.85
N THR A 76 6.71 -20.03 -29.74
CA THR A 76 6.59 -20.97 -30.87
C THR A 76 7.82 -20.97 -31.79
N PHE A 77 8.53 -19.85 -31.87
CA PHE A 77 9.75 -19.68 -32.66
C PHE A 77 11.01 -19.89 -31.82
N ASN A 78 11.01 -19.53 -30.54
CA ASN A 78 12.25 -19.42 -29.76
C ASN A 78 12.36 -20.35 -28.54
N HIS A 79 11.25 -20.90 -28.01
CA HIS A 79 11.24 -21.67 -26.77
C HIS A 79 10.26 -22.85 -26.78
N LEU A 80 10.76 -24.03 -26.42
CA LEU A 80 9.93 -25.23 -26.32
C LEU A 80 9.45 -25.44 -24.88
N PRO A 81 8.16 -25.73 -24.67
CA PRO A 81 7.65 -26.05 -23.34
C PRO A 81 8.27 -27.35 -22.83
N LYS A 82 8.45 -27.45 -21.51
CA LYS A 82 8.96 -28.67 -20.88
C LYS A 82 7.95 -29.81 -21.07
N PRO A 83 8.33 -30.93 -21.69
CA PRO A 83 7.44 -32.07 -21.85
C PRO A 83 7.17 -32.74 -20.50
N PRO A 84 5.97 -33.32 -20.32
CA PRO A 84 5.66 -34.11 -19.14
C PRO A 84 6.56 -35.36 -19.13
N ALA A 85 7.27 -35.58 -18.04
CA ALA A 85 8.16 -36.72 -17.86
C ALA A 85 8.23 -37.10 -16.37
N ASN A 86 8.35 -38.39 -16.09
CA ASN A 86 8.46 -38.89 -14.72
C ASN A 86 9.89 -38.73 -14.17
N ASN A 87 10.90 -38.75 -15.05
CA ASN A 87 12.31 -38.66 -14.71
C ASN A 87 13.03 -37.56 -15.51
N LEU A 88 14.04 -36.94 -14.88
CA LEU A 88 14.81 -35.83 -15.45
C LEU A 88 15.57 -36.24 -16.73
N ALA A 89 16.07 -37.47 -16.79
CA ALA A 89 16.76 -38.03 -17.95
C ALA A 89 15.80 -38.28 -19.15
N GLU A 90 14.58 -38.72 -18.87
CA GLU A 90 13.53 -38.87 -19.91
C GLU A 90 13.10 -37.51 -20.44
N GLN A 91 13.03 -36.51 -19.55
CA GLN A 91 12.69 -35.14 -19.92
C GLN A 91 13.72 -34.53 -20.88
N GLN A 92 15.01 -34.70 -20.60
CA GLN A 92 16.08 -34.20 -21.47
C GLN A 92 16.05 -34.87 -22.85
N LYS A 93 15.83 -36.19 -22.89
CA LYS A 93 15.71 -36.93 -24.16
C LYS A 93 14.47 -36.52 -24.95
N ALA A 94 13.36 -36.24 -24.28
CA ALA A 94 12.14 -35.74 -24.90
C ALA A 94 12.30 -34.31 -25.41
N LEU A 95 13.01 -33.44 -24.68
CA LEU A 95 13.34 -32.08 -25.12
C LEU A 95 14.21 -32.09 -26.37
N ALA A 96 15.27 -32.89 -26.40
CA ALA A 96 16.15 -33.00 -27.58
C ALA A 96 15.38 -33.46 -28.84
N LYS A 97 14.44 -34.41 -28.69
CA LYS A 97 13.55 -34.83 -29.79
C LYS A 97 12.61 -33.70 -30.24
N LEU A 98 12.10 -32.90 -29.31
CA LEU A 98 11.27 -31.74 -29.66
C LEU A 98 12.09 -30.65 -30.36
N GLU A 99 13.29 -30.36 -29.88
CA GLU A 99 14.21 -29.40 -30.51
C GLU A 99 14.53 -29.78 -31.94
N GLU A 100 14.79 -31.07 -32.20
CA GLU A 100 15.00 -31.56 -33.56
C GLU A 100 13.74 -31.38 -34.42
N LYS A 101 12.56 -31.76 -33.91
CA LYS A 101 11.28 -31.64 -34.61
C LYS A 101 10.94 -30.19 -34.98
N TYR A 102 11.20 -29.24 -34.09
CA TYR A 102 10.86 -27.82 -34.25
C TYR A 102 12.03 -26.96 -34.76
N SER A 103 13.20 -27.55 -35.04
CA SER A 103 14.39 -26.86 -35.53
C SER A 103 14.15 -25.99 -36.77
N ARG A 104 13.19 -26.37 -37.62
CA ARG A 104 12.83 -25.65 -38.86
C ARG A 104 12.01 -24.39 -38.63
N ILE A 105 11.43 -24.24 -37.44
CA ILE A 105 10.61 -23.09 -37.05
C ILE A 105 11.44 -22.11 -36.22
N GLN A 106 12.60 -22.55 -35.70
CA GLN A 106 13.51 -21.70 -34.93
C GLN A 106 14.15 -20.62 -35.81
N LEU A 107 13.64 -19.39 -35.67
CA LEU A 107 13.93 -18.29 -36.59
C LEU A 107 15.43 -17.96 -36.61
N THR A 108 16.05 -17.87 -35.43
CA THR A 108 17.50 -17.61 -35.28
C THR A 108 18.34 -18.63 -36.04
N LYS A 109 18.08 -19.93 -35.85
CA LYS A 109 18.84 -21.01 -36.50
C LYS A 109 18.64 -21.03 -38.02
N VAL A 110 17.45 -20.66 -38.49
CA VAL A 110 17.14 -20.60 -39.92
C VAL A 110 17.85 -19.41 -40.58
N VAL A 111 17.80 -18.23 -39.96
CA VAL A 111 18.45 -17.01 -40.47
C VAL A 111 19.97 -17.13 -40.41
N GLU A 112 20.54 -17.74 -39.37
CA GLU A 112 21.98 -18.00 -39.30
C GLU A 112 22.46 -18.95 -40.40
N LYS A 113 21.63 -19.92 -40.81
CA LYS A 113 22.00 -20.93 -41.80
C LYS A 113 21.80 -20.47 -43.24
N TYR A 114 20.77 -19.68 -43.51
CA TYR A 114 20.35 -19.32 -44.88
C TYR A 114 20.39 -17.81 -45.17
N GLY A 115 20.56 -16.97 -44.14
CA GLY A 115 20.56 -15.51 -44.26
C GLY A 115 21.93 -14.93 -44.55
N THR A 116 21.94 -13.63 -44.84
CA THR A 116 23.16 -12.83 -44.92
C THR A 116 23.70 -12.49 -43.53
N PRO A 117 25.00 -12.15 -43.37
CA PRO A 117 25.55 -11.79 -42.07
C PRO A 117 24.84 -10.59 -41.42
N LYS A 118 24.34 -9.64 -42.21
CA LYS A 118 23.53 -8.51 -41.71
C LYS A 118 22.16 -8.94 -41.19
N GLN A 119 21.51 -9.90 -41.85
CA GLN A 119 20.22 -10.43 -41.39
C GLN A 119 20.37 -11.22 -40.10
N ALA A 120 21.46 -11.98 -39.94
CA ALA A 120 21.77 -12.69 -38.71
C ALA A 120 22.08 -11.75 -37.52
N GLU A 121 22.59 -10.55 -37.78
CA GLU A 121 22.74 -9.52 -36.74
C GLU A 121 21.39 -8.94 -36.33
N TRP A 122 20.54 -8.53 -37.30
CA TRP A 122 19.20 -8.02 -37.01
C TRP A 122 18.30 -9.02 -36.29
N GLU A 123 18.41 -10.30 -36.65
CA GLU A 123 17.63 -11.35 -36.00
C GLU A 123 18.04 -11.53 -34.53
N ARG A 124 19.34 -11.44 -34.21
CA ARG A 124 19.82 -11.51 -32.82
C ARG A 124 19.30 -10.35 -31.98
N ASP A 125 19.29 -9.13 -32.55
CA ASP A 125 18.72 -7.96 -31.88
C ASP A 125 17.21 -8.09 -31.71
N ALA A 126 16.49 -8.56 -32.73
CA ALA A 126 15.05 -8.77 -32.68
C ALA A 126 14.66 -9.85 -31.66
N GLU A 127 15.42 -10.93 -31.56
CA GLU A 127 15.24 -11.98 -30.57
C GLU A 127 15.42 -11.44 -29.15
N LEU A 128 16.46 -10.63 -28.91
CA LEU A 128 16.70 -9.97 -27.62
C LEU A 128 15.50 -9.08 -27.24
N MET A 129 15.07 -8.20 -28.15
CA MET A 129 13.94 -7.29 -27.92
C MET A 129 12.61 -8.02 -27.72
N THR A 130 12.48 -9.24 -28.22
CA THR A 130 11.29 -10.08 -28.06
C THR A 130 11.27 -10.78 -26.70
N LYS A 131 12.44 -11.23 -26.21
CA LYS A 131 12.60 -11.90 -24.91
C LYS A 131 12.59 -10.93 -23.74
N GLU A 132 13.27 -9.79 -23.88
CA GLU A 132 13.39 -8.78 -22.83
C GLU A 132 12.12 -7.91 -22.78
N ARG A 133 11.19 -8.32 -21.91
CA ARG A 133 9.92 -7.63 -21.67
C ARG A 133 9.85 -7.24 -20.20
N LEU A 134 9.17 -6.11 -19.90
CA LEU A 134 9.06 -5.65 -18.51
C LEU A 134 8.38 -6.69 -17.58
N CYS A 135 7.51 -7.56 -18.13
CA CYS A 135 6.87 -8.64 -17.37
C CYS A 135 7.84 -9.73 -16.87
N CYS A 136 9.11 -9.73 -17.32
CA CYS A 136 10.11 -10.73 -16.95
C CYS A 136 10.84 -10.43 -15.62
N GLY A 137 10.40 -9.42 -14.85
CA GLY A 137 10.98 -9.14 -13.53
C GLY A 137 11.11 -7.66 -13.16
N LEU A 138 10.52 -6.73 -13.93
CA LEU A 138 10.54 -5.30 -13.62
C LEU A 138 9.15 -4.86 -13.14
N ASN A 139 9.12 -4.11 -12.04
CA ASN A 139 7.89 -3.59 -11.44
C ASN A 139 7.88 -2.05 -11.45
N ILE A 140 7.02 -1.46 -12.28
CA ILE A 140 6.91 0.00 -12.43
C ILE A 140 6.17 0.59 -11.22
N PHE A 141 5.13 -0.08 -10.74
CA PHE A 141 4.32 0.40 -9.62
C PHE A 141 5.14 0.50 -8.33
N GLU A 142 6.01 -0.48 -8.06
CA GLU A 142 6.98 -0.43 -6.97
C GLU A 142 7.88 0.80 -7.06
N MET A 143 8.46 1.08 -8.24
CA MET A 143 9.30 2.27 -8.44
C MET A 143 8.55 3.58 -8.16
N VAL A 144 7.26 3.65 -8.55
CA VAL A 144 6.41 4.82 -8.26
C VAL A 144 6.17 4.95 -6.75
N LEU A 145 5.86 3.86 -6.06
CA LEU A 145 5.64 3.86 -4.61
C LEU A 145 6.92 4.26 -3.83
N VAL A 146 8.08 3.72 -4.20
CA VAL A 146 9.37 4.09 -3.60
C VAL A 146 9.65 5.57 -3.80
N ARG A 147 9.41 6.10 -5.01
CA ARG A 147 9.61 7.53 -5.29
C ARG A 147 8.68 8.43 -4.47
N ILE A 148 7.42 8.02 -4.27
CA ILE A 148 6.49 8.73 -3.37
C ILE A 148 7.01 8.70 -1.93
N LYS A 149 7.44 7.53 -1.45
CA LYS A 149 8.02 7.37 -0.10
C LYS A 149 9.23 8.27 0.10
N ASP A 150 10.10 8.40 -0.90
CA ASP A 150 11.28 9.28 -0.83
C ASP A 150 10.92 10.76 -0.83
N ILE A 151 9.89 11.18 -1.58
CA ILE A 151 9.37 12.55 -1.52
C ILE A 151 8.85 12.85 -0.11
N LEU A 152 8.16 11.90 0.53
CA LEU A 152 7.64 12.06 1.89
C LEU A 152 8.73 12.05 2.96
N LYS A 153 9.79 11.25 2.79
CA LYS A 153 10.91 11.21 3.75
C LYS A 153 11.72 12.50 3.81
N LYS A 154 11.76 13.29 2.72
CA LYS A 154 12.55 14.53 2.65
C LYS A 154 12.06 15.61 3.60
N ASP A 155 10.77 15.64 3.91
CA ASP A 155 10.19 16.67 4.76
C ASP A 155 9.92 16.12 6.18
N PRO A 156 10.58 16.67 7.22
CA PRO A 156 10.42 16.21 8.59
C PRO A 156 9.02 16.41 9.15
N ILE A 157 8.19 17.25 8.52
CA ILE A 157 6.79 17.50 8.91
C ILE A 157 5.99 16.19 8.91
N TRP A 158 6.31 15.24 8.03
CA TRP A 158 5.57 13.98 7.92
C TRP A 158 5.95 12.94 8.99
N SER A 159 7.20 12.99 9.49
CA SER A 159 7.73 12.01 10.45
C SER A 159 7.51 12.42 11.92
N GLY A 160 7.20 13.68 12.19
CA GLY A 160 6.76 14.13 13.52
C GLY A 160 7.86 14.22 14.59
N GLY A 161 9.14 14.30 14.20
CA GLY A 161 10.27 14.41 15.13
C GLY A 161 10.44 13.18 16.05
N TYR A 162 11.37 13.29 17.01
CA TYR A 162 11.72 12.17 17.88
C TYR A 162 10.77 12.02 19.08
N PRO A 163 10.23 10.81 19.37
CA PRO A 163 9.24 10.59 20.41
C PRO A 163 9.80 10.75 21.82
N ALA A 164 8.99 11.34 22.71
CA ALA A 164 9.39 11.63 24.09
C ALA A 164 9.71 10.38 24.92
N ASN A 165 9.05 9.25 24.65
CA ASN A 165 9.33 7.96 25.30
C ASN A 165 10.49 7.20 24.64
N GLY A 166 11.12 7.76 23.61
CA GLY A 166 12.18 7.11 22.84
C GLY A 166 11.72 5.97 21.92
N VAL A 167 10.42 5.64 21.88
CA VAL A 167 9.86 4.52 21.11
C VAL A 167 8.88 4.99 20.03
N LEU A 168 7.74 5.57 20.41
CA LEU A 168 6.67 5.95 19.47
C LEU A 168 5.72 7.02 20.04
N TRP A 169 5.13 7.83 19.17
CA TRP A 169 4.12 8.83 19.55
C TRP A 169 2.74 8.18 19.76
N ILE A 170 2.31 8.09 21.03
CA ILE A 170 1.01 7.50 21.41
C ILE A 170 -0.11 8.54 21.43
N ASP A 171 0.13 9.69 22.08
CA ASP A 171 -0.93 10.67 22.33
C ASP A 171 -0.79 11.93 21.46
N LYS A 172 0.44 12.23 21.02
CA LYS A 172 0.74 13.43 20.24
C LYS A 172 0.39 13.25 18.77
N CYS A 173 -0.07 14.33 18.17
CA CYS A 173 -0.68 14.31 16.84
C CYS A 173 0.26 14.92 15.81
N VAL A 174 1.49 14.43 15.80
CA VAL A 174 2.61 14.99 15.05
C VAL A 174 2.94 14.19 13.79
N GLU A 175 2.51 12.93 13.71
CA GLU A 175 2.77 12.05 12.58
C GLU A 175 1.67 12.17 11.51
N LEU A 176 2.06 12.05 10.23
CA LEU A 176 1.16 12.13 9.07
C LEU A 176 -0.04 11.17 9.18
N HIS A 177 0.22 9.94 9.66
CA HIS A 177 -0.83 8.93 9.78
C HIS A 177 -1.98 9.39 10.69
N ARG A 178 -1.72 10.21 11.70
CA ARG A 178 -2.77 10.78 12.58
C ARG A 178 -3.63 11.80 11.87
N VAL A 179 -3.03 12.59 10.99
CA VAL A 179 -3.76 13.57 10.18
C VAL A 179 -4.65 12.84 9.17
N CYS A 180 -4.08 11.87 8.45
CA CYS A 180 -4.79 11.06 7.48
C CYS A 180 -5.97 10.31 8.09
N VAL A 181 -5.76 9.63 9.23
CA VAL A 181 -6.81 8.90 9.95
C VAL A 181 -7.92 9.83 10.48
N ARG A 182 -7.58 11.05 10.90
CA ARG A 182 -8.57 12.02 11.37
C ARG A 182 -9.35 12.67 10.24
N ILE A 183 -8.69 12.97 9.14
CA ILE A 183 -9.37 13.43 7.93
C ILE A 183 -10.24 12.30 7.37
N GLN A 184 -9.82 11.05 7.49
CA GLN A 184 -10.66 9.90 7.20
C GLN A 184 -11.88 9.88 8.16
N PHE A 185 -11.70 9.89 9.48
CA PHE A 185 -12.83 9.93 10.42
C PHE A 185 -13.78 11.11 10.15
N PHE A 186 -13.24 12.30 9.90
CA PHE A 186 -14.02 13.52 9.75
C PHE A 186 -14.68 13.66 8.36
N SER A 187 -14.00 13.25 7.29
CA SER A 187 -14.63 13.11 5.97
C SER A 187 -15.89 12.26 6.09
N PHE A 188 -15.82 11.15 6.83
CA PHE A 188 -16.95 10.26 7.09
C PHE A 188 -18.02 10.85 8.02
N LEU A 189 -17.63 11.68 9.00
CA LEU A 189 -18.56 12.45 9.81
C LEU A 189 -19.38 13.44 8.98
N ILE A 190 -18.74 14.13 8.04
CA ILE A 190 -19.44 15.01 7.11
C ILE A 190 -20.28 14.21 6.11
N PHE A 191 -19.84 13.01 5.71
CA PHE A 191 -20.63 12.05 4.91
C PHE A 191 -21.84 11.46 5.65
N PHE A 192 -22.00 11.77 6.94
CA PHE A 192 -23.21 11.45 7.70
C PHE A 192 -24.31 12.51 7.50
N ARG A 193 -23.93 13.77 7.22
CA ARG A 193 -24.86 14.89 7.00
C ARG A 193 -25.35 15.02 5.55
N MET A 194 -24.54 14.60 4.57
CA MET A 194 -24.95 14.51 3.16
C MET A 194 -25.23 13.06 2.77
N ILE A 195 -26.10 12.85 1.80
CA ILE A 195 -26.44 11.54 1.21
C ILE A 195 -25.15 10.79 0.85
N PHE A 196 -24.84 9.75 1.62
CA PHE A 196 -23.62 8.93 1.56
C PHE A 196 -23.38 8.36 0.15
N ASP A 197 -24.44 7.99 -0.56
CA ASP A 197 -24.35 7.44 -1.91
C ASP A 197 -23.75 8.44 -2.91
N LEU A 198 -24.01 9.74 -2.73
CA LEU A 198 -23.53 10.77 -3.65
C LEU A 198 -22.00 10.86 -3.63
N LEU A 199 -21.36 10.57 -2.49
CA LEU A 199 -19.94 10.84 -2.33
C LEU A 199 -19.04 9.63 -2.62
N ARG A 200 -19.51 8.40 -2.38
CA ARG A 200 -18.90 7.22 -3.01
C ARG A 200 -18.98 7.33 -4.54
N THR A 201 -20.09 7.84 -5.05
CA THR A 201 -20.24 8.17 -6.48
C THR A 201 -19.28 9.29 -6.92
N LEU A 202 -18.98 10.27 -6.05
CA LEU A 202 -18.16 11.43 -6.40
C LEU A 202 -16.64 11.17 -6.33
N PHE A 203 -16.17 10.43 -5.31
CA PHE A 203 -14.73 10.20 -5.09
C PHE A 203 -14.28 8.75 -5.25
N GLY A 204 -15.19 7.77 -5.17
CA GLY A 204 -14.85 6.35 -5.30
C GLY A 204 -13.86 5.83 -4.25
N ASP A 205 -13.27 4.68 -4.54
CA ASP A 205 -12.32 4.00 -3.66
C ASP A 205 -10.90 4.60 -3.75
N SER A 206 -10.65 5.45 -4.75
CA SER A 206 -9.34 6.07 -4.99
C SER A 206 -8.96 7.11 -3.94
N LEU A 207 -9.92 7.79 -3.30
CA LEU A 207 -9.63 8.65 -2.16
C LEU A 207 -8.94 7.87 -1.03
N GLN A 208 -9.43 6.67 -0.72
CA GLN A 208 -8.86 5.82 0.33
C GLN A 208 -7.47 5.32 -0.05
N LEU A 209 -7.27 4.95 -1.33
CA LEU A 209 -5.96 4.56 -1.83
C LEU A 209 -4.94 5.72 -1.73
N GLY A 210 -5.33 6.94 -2.10
CA GLY A 210 -4.45 8.11 -1.98
C GLY A 210 -4.08 8.42 -0.53
N ILE A 211 -5.03 8.33 0.39
CA ILE A 211 -4.78 8.50 1.83
C ILE A 211 -3.82 7.44 2.36
N LEU A 212 -4.08 6.17 2.04
CA LEU A 212 -3.30 5.05 2.56
C LEU A 212 -1.91 4.99 1.94
N ALA A 213 -1.76 5.30 0.65
CA ALA A 213 -0.46 5.38 -0.01
C ALA A 213 0.46 6.45 0.60
N MET A 214 -0.11 7.52 1.16
CA MET A 214 0.66 8.55 1.89
C MET A 214 1.07 8.09 3.30
N ILE A 215 0.41 7.08 3.87
CA ILE A 215 0.73 6.57 5.21
C ILE A 215 1.91 5.62 5.10
N VAL A 216 3.14 6.10 5.27
CA VAL A 216 4.34 5.23 5.33
C VAL A 216 4.35 4.32 6.58
N GLN A 217 3.48 4.58 7.57
CA GLN A 217 3.48 3.96 8.91
C GLN A 217 2.22 3.10 9.18
N HIS A 218 1.91 2.18 8.28
CA HIS A 218 0.65 1.44 8.27
C HIS A 218 0.31 0.69 9.58
N ARG A 219 1.30 0.04 10.22
CA ARG A 219 1.08 -0.72 11.48
C ARG A 219 0.67 0.18 12.65
N ARG A 220 1.16 1.42 12.70
CA ARG A 220 0.84 2.38 13.77
C ARG A 220 -0.54 2.99 13.57
N SER A 221 -0.91 3.27 12.31
CA SER A 221 -2.25 3.79 12.00
C SER A 221 -3.36 2.83 12.41
N GLU A 222 -3.20 1.52 12.20
CA GLU A 222 -4.25 0.56 12.53
C GLU A 222 -4.55 0.48 14.04
N VAL A 223 -3.50 0.51 14.86
CA VAL A 223 -3.63 0.43 16.33
C VAL A 223 -4.21 1.72 16.91
N LEU A 224 -3.85 2.85 16.32
CA LEU A 224 -4.12 4.18 16.87
C LEU A 224 -5.26 4.92 16.13
N ASP A 225 -6.08 4.20 15.36
CA ASP A 225 -7.24 4.73 14.66
C ASP A 225 -8.46 4.89 15.59
N PHE A 226 -8.93 6.13 15.72
CA PHE A 226 -10.11 6.51 16.50
C PHE A 226 -11.38 5.82 16.00
N SER A 227 -11.49 5.64 14.69
CA SER A 227 -12.64 5.00 14.03
C SER A 227 -12.70 3.53 14.42
N TYR A 228 -11.57 2.81 14.26
CA TYR A 228 -11.52 1.39 14.60
C TYR A 228 -11.69 1.15 16.09
N TYR A 229 -11.15 2.04 16.91
CA TYR A 229 -11.38 2.02 18.36
C TYR A 229 -12.86 2.23 18.71
N LEU A 230 -13.53 3.22 18.10
CA LEU A 230 -14.95 3.47 18.30
C LEU A 230 -15.81 2.27 17.91
N HIS A 231 -15.55 1.66 16.74
CA HIS A 231 -16.25 0.44 16.31
C HIS A 231 -16.01 -0.72 17.28
N ARG A 232 -14.79 -0.89 17.80
CA ARG A 232 -14.49 -1.93 18.80
C ARG A 232 -15.26 -1.69 20.10
N MET A 233 -15.30 -0.45 20.59
CA MET A 233 -16.08 -0.09 21.78
C MET A 233 -17.57 -0.34 21.58
N GLN A 234 -18.14 0.10 20.45
CA GLN A 234 -19.55 -0.08 20.12
C GLN A 234 -19.94 -1.56 20.04
N LYS A 235 -19.05 -2.40 19.50
CA LYS A 235 -19.25 -3.86 19.46
C LYS A 235 -19.27 -4.48 20.86
N THR A 236 -18.51 -3.93 21.80
CA THR A 236 -18.44 -4.44 23.18
C THR A 236 -19.62 -3.96 24.03
N ASP A 237 -20.03 -2.70 23.89
CA ASP A 237 -21.09 -2.12 24.73
C ASP A 237 -22.50 -2.26 24.13
N GLY A 238 -22.63 -2.50 22.83
CA GLY A 238 -23.91 -2.69 22.13
C GLY A 238 -24.83 -1.47 22.15
N LYS A 239 -24.32 -0.27 22.48
CA LYS A 239 -25.15 0.94 22.57
C LYS A 239 -25.47 1.48 21.18
N ASP A 240 -26.67 2.03 21.02
CA ASP A 240 -27.10 2.70 19.78
C ASP A 240 -27.88 3.99 20.08
N GLU A 241 -27.14 5.03 20.50
CA GLU A 241 -27.70 6.36 20.71
C GLU A 241 -27.40 7.29 19.52
N VAL A 242 -28.17 8.37 19.43
CA VAL A 242 -27.95 9.44 18.46
C VAL A 242 -27.12 10.53 19.12
N VAL A 243 -25.85 10.64 18.73
CA VAL A 243 -24.90 11.61 19.28
C VAL A 243 -24.58 12.65 18.21
N GLY A 244 -24.89 13.93 18.46
CA GLY A 244 -24.61 15.00 17.50
C GLY A 244 -25.35 14.85 16.16
N GLY A 245 -26.52 14.20 16.17
CA GLY A 245 -27.30 13.87 14.96
C GLY A 245 -26.81 12.62 14.22
N ILE A 246 -25.88 11.87 14.80
CA ILE A 246 -25.26 10.67 14.20
C ILE A 246 -25.73 9.44 14.96
N ARG A 247 -26.35 8.49 14.26
CA ARG A 247 -26.72 7.19 14.82
C ARG A 247 -25.48 6.32 14.94
N LEU A 248 -25.19 5.83 16.14
CA LEU A 248 -23.95 5.12 16.44
C LEU A 248 -23.83 3.77 15.70
N SER A 249 -24.90 2.97 15.61
CA SER A 249 -24.91 1.71 14.86
C SER A 249 -24.57 1.91 13.38
N ALA A 250 -25.20 2.90 12.74
CA ALA A 250 -24.95 3.24 11.35
C ALA A 250 -23.51 3.74 11.11
N MET A 251 -22.93 4.44 12.09
CA MET A 251 -21.52 4.86 12.05
C MET A 251 -20.58 3.65 12.18
N ALA A 252 -20.84 2.75 13.12
CA ALA A 252 -20.05 1.54 13.35
C ALA A 252 -20.03 0.62 12.12
N ASP A 253 -21.19 0.37 11.49
CA ASP A 253 -21.28 -0.44 10.26
C ASP A 253 -20.48 0.16 9.10
N ARG A 254 -20.46 1.49 8.98
CA ARG A 254 -19.69 2.20 7.94
C ARG A 254 -18.19 2.12 8.21
N ILE A 255 -17.78 2.33 9.46
CA ILE A 255 -16.39 2.15 9.88
C ILE A 255 -15.93 0.73 9.55
N ARG A 256 -16.78 -0.28 9.77
CA ARG A 256 -16.45 -1.67 9.45
C ARG A 256 -16.19 -1.90 7.97
N ARG A 257 -17.03 -1.36 7.08
CA ARG A 257 -16.81 -1.44 5.63
C ARG A 257 -15.50 -0.76 5.20
N LEU A 258 -15.21 0.41 5.77
CA LEU A 258 -13.97 1.13 5.52
C LEU A 258 -12.74 0.36 6.02
N GLN A 259 -12.85 -0.26 7.20
CA GLN A 259 -11.80 -1.11 7.73
C GLN A 259 -11.46 -2.23 6.75
N LEU A 260 -12.47 -2.88 6.16
CA LEU A 260 -12.24 -3.94 5.17
C LEU A 260 -11.47 -3.42 3.94
N ILE A 261 -11.86 -2.27 3.38
CA ILE A 261 -11.18 -1.70 2.21
C ILE A 261 -9.75 -1.29 2.57
N ASN A 262 -9.57 -0.61 3.70
CA ASN A 262 -8.25 -0.22 4.18
C ASN A 262 -7.36 -1.46 4.39
N THR A 263 -7.86 -2.52 5.01
CA THR A 263 -7.10 -3.77 5.18
C THR A 263 -6.71 -4.38 3.84
N GLN A 264 -7.60 -4.38 2.84
CA GLN A 264 -7.26 -4.89 1.50
C GLN A 264 -6.15 -4.06 0.86
N ILE A 265 -6.28 -2.73 0.85
CA ILE A 265 -5.28 -1.82 0.29
C ILE A 265 -3.93 -1.98 1.02
N LEU A 266 -3.97 -2.04 2.36
CA LEU A 266 -2.80 -2.23 3.22
C LEU A 266 -2.17 -3.62 3.13
N THR A 267 -2.86 -4.60 2.55
CA THR A 267 -2.27 -5.89 2.21
C THR A 267 -1.56 -5.83 0.86
N ILE A 268 -2.15 -5.11 -0.10
CA ILE A 268 -1.63 -4.99 -1.47
C ILE A 268 -0.35 -4.15 -1.51
N ILE A 269 -0.34 -2.96 -0.89
CA ILE A 269 0.77 -2.00 -0.99
C ILE A 269 2.10 -2.59 -0.47
N PRO A 270 2.18 -3.21 0.73
CA PRO A 270 3.42 -3.79 1.23
C PRO A 270 3.94 -4.92 0.36
N ASN A 271 3.07 -5.76 -0.22
CA ASN A 271 3.50 -6.85 -1.11
C ASN A 271 4.27 -6.33 -2.33
N TYR A 272 3.95 -5.10 -2.79
CA TYR A 272 4.69 -4.43 -3.87
C TYR A 272 5.96 -3.71 -3.40
N LEU A 273 6.13 -3.45 -2.11
CA LEU A 273 7.30 -2.77 -1.54
C LEU A 273 8.35 -3.75 -0.99
N SER A 274 7.94 -4.96 -0.62
CA SER A 274 8.82 -5.98 -0.01
C SER A 274 9.81 -6.63 -0.97
N SER A 275 9.70 -6.41 -2.28
CA SER A 275 10.60 -7.01 -3.29
C SER A 275 11.99 -6.38 -3.33
N THR A 276 12.20 -5.17 -2.80
CA THR A 276 13.51 -4.51 -2.82
C THR A 276 14.32 -4.64 -1.52
N ASP A 277 13.69 -5.01 -0.40
CA ASP A 277 14.31 -4.95 0.93
C ASP A 277 15.14 -6.20 1.30
N GLU A 278 15.26 -7.21 0.43
CA GLU A 278 16.02 -8.46 0.72
C GLU A 278 17.53 -8.25 0.94
N PHE A 279 18.09 -7.08 0.63
CA PHE A 279 19.54 -6.82 0.70
C PHE A 279 19.99 -5.82 1.77
N SER A 280 19.07 -5.21 2.53
CA SER A 280 19.45 -4.38 3.68
C SER A 280 19.18 -5.13 4.97
N GLU A 281 20.23 -5.45 5.74
CA GLU A 281 20.07 -5.85 7.14
C GLU A 281 19.21 -4.80 7.86
N GLU A 282 17.95 -5.13 8.14
CA GLU A 282 17.09 -4.27 8.95
C GLU A 282 17.72 -4.19 10.34
N ARG A 283 18.48 -3.12 10.60
CA ARG A 283 18.96 -2.79 11.94
C ARG A 283 17.76 -2.45 12.81
N VAL A 284 17.18 -3.47 13.42
CA VAL A 284 16.12 -3.33 14.40
C VAL A 284 16.68 -2.56 15.59
N ARG A 285 15.93 -1.56 16.04
CA ARG A 285 16.33 -0.77 17.19
C ARG A 285 16.17 -1.59 18.47
N GLU A 286 17.29 -1.90 19.12
CA GLU A 286 17.33 -2.58 20.41
C GLU A 286 17.18 -1.58 21.57
N TYR A 287 16.56 -2.04 22.66
CA TYR A 287 16.45 -1.29 23.90
C TYR A 287 17.19 -2.04 25.00
N ALA A 288 18.06 -1.32 25.72
CA ALA A 288 18.82 -1.92 26.81
C ALA A 288 17.90 -2.40 27.94
N PRO A 289 18.15 -3.58 28.54
CA PRO A 289 17.45 -4.00 29.73
C PRO A 289 17.77 -3.04 30.90
N PRO A 290 16.91 -2.99 31.93
CA PRO A 290 17.18 -2.19 33.12
C PRO A 290 18.50 -2.63 33.76
N VAL A 291 19.46 -1.71 33.84
CA VAL A 291 20.78 -1.98 34.43
C VAL A 291 20.68 -1.80 35.93
N HIS A 292 21.10 -2.81 36.69
CA HIS A 292 21.16 -2.71 38.15
C HIS A 292 22.17 -1.61 38.55
N PRO A 293 21.88 -0.75 39.55
CA PRO A 293 22.78 0.35 39.94
C PRO A 293 24.22 -0.10 40.19
N ASN A 294 24.42 -1.28 40.78
CA ASN A 294 25.77 -1.83 41.04
C ASN A 294 26.53 -2.25 39.77
N ALA A 295 25.84 -2.52 38.66
CA ALA A 295 26.48 -2.86 37.38
C ALA A 295 26.91 -1.60 36.60
N GLN A 296 26.40 -0.41 36.96
CA GLN A 296 26.85 0.87 36.37
C GLN A 296 28.25 1.28 36.85
N PHE A 297 28.64 0.89 38.06
CA PHE A 297 29.97 1.19 38.61
C PHE A 297 31.07 0.33 37.98
N ALA A 298 30.78 -0.93 37.62
CA ALA A 298 31.76 -1.84 37.02
C ALA A 298 32.05 -1.56 35.53
N ALA A 299 31.31 -0.64 34.89
CA ALA A 299 31.52 -0.27 33.48
C ALA A 299 32.42 0.98 33.31
N HIS A 300 32.89 1.56 34.42
CA HIS A 300 33.71 2.78 34.44
C HIS A 300 35.13 2.57 34.99
N ASP A 301 35.54 1.32 35.26
CA ASP A 301 36.92 0.94 35.60
C ASP A 301 37.61 0.20 34.43
#